data_AF-A0A5S9MB16-F1
#
_entry.id   AF-A0A5S9MB16-F1
#
_cell.length_a   1.000
_cell.length_b   1.000
_cell.length_c   1.000
_cell.angle_alpha   90.00
_cell.angle_beta   90.00
_cell.angle_gamma   90.00
#
_symmetry.space_group_name_H-M   'P 1'
#
loop_
_entity.id
_entity.type
_entity.pdbx_description
1 polymer ?
#
loop_
_entity_poly.entity_id
_entity_poly.type
_entity_poly.pdbx_seq_one_letter_code
_entity_poly.pdbx_strand_id
1 'polypeptide(L)'
;MAERIVLNAKTQRPSVCNAIESIVIHETWAKTYGASLFEALQSNGVEIRGDEAVCALAPSAALAAAEDYATEFLAPIVSIKIVENIEQAIQHIQTYSSKHSEAIITESDEHAAFFLNSCRCCRCLS
;
A
#
# COMPACT_ATOMS: atom_id res chain seq x y z
N MET A 1 14.87 1.98 -4.63
CA MET A 1 14.38 3.37 -4.42
C MET A 1 13.01 3.40 -3.73
N ALA A 2 12.05 2.60 -4.21
CA ALA A 2 10.72 2.43 -3.58
C ALA A 2 10.78 1.96 -2.10
N GLU A 3 11.62 0.99 -1.76
CA GLU A 3 11.79 0.53 -0.36
C GLU A 3 12.17 1.66 0.61
N ARG A 4 13.04 2.59 0.19
CA ARG A 4 13.44 3.75 1.01
C ARG A 4 12.30 4.75 1.22
N ILE A 5 11.36 4.84 0.27
CA ILE A 5 10.18 5.70 0.35
C ILE A 5 9.17 5.08 1.31
N VAL A 6 8.91 3.77 1.20
CA VAL A 6 7.99 3.07 2.10
C VAL A 6 8.53 3.04 3.54
N LEU A 7 9.82 2.77 3.72
CA LEU A 7 10.47 2.87 5.02
C LEU A 7 10.39 4.29 5.58
N ASN A 8 10.72 5.33 4.81
CA ASN A 8 10.60 6.71 5.30
C ASN A 8 9.17 7.09 5.66
N ALA A 9 8.18 6.69 4.85
CA ALA A 9 6.78 6.97 5.10
C ALA A 9 6.27 6.31 6.41
N LYS A 10 6.80 5.14 6.78
CA LYS A 10 6.44 4.45 8.03
C LYS A 10 7.27 4.88 9.24
N THR A 11 8.53 5.32 9.05
CA THR A 11 9.48 5.56 10.16
C THR A 11 9.72 7.02 10.53
N GLN A 12 9.36 8.01 9.68
CA GLN A 12 9.75 9.38 10.00
C GLN A 12 9.08 9.96 11.24
N ARG A 13 7.84 9.57 11.58
CA ARG A 13 7.15 10.01 12.81
C ARG A 13 5.99 9.06 13.22
N PRO A 14 6.17 8.14 14.19
CA PRO A 14 5.10 7.28 14.68
C PRO A 14 4.03 7.99 15.54
N SER A 15 4.07 9.33 15.65
CA SER A 15 3.13 10.14 16.46
C SER A 15 2.29 11.14 15.65
N VAL A 16 2.25 11.02 14.31
CA VAL A 16 1.35 11.81 13.47
C VAL A 16 0.52 10.91 12.57
N CYS A 17 -0.76 11.28 12.46
CA CYS A 17 -1.90 10.70 11.73
C CYS A 17 -1.71 10.56 10.20
N ASN A 18 -0.49 10.29 9.73
CA ASN A 18 -0.09 10.15 8.31
C ASN A 18 0.51 8.77 8.01
N ALA A 19 0.27 7.76 8.86
CA ALA A 19 0.72 6.41 8.60
C ALA A 19 0.00 5.84 7.37
N ILE A 20 0.73 5.21 6.45
CA ILE A 20 0.09 4.47 5.36
C ILE A 20 -0.66 3.29 5.98
N GLU A 21 -1.98 3.30 5.81
CA GLU A 21 -2.90 2.31 6.39
C GLU A 21 -3.23 1.19 5.40
N SER A 22 -3.39 1.54 4.12
CA SER A 22 -3.62 0.58 3.04
C SER A 22 -2.63 0.79 1.88
N ILE A 23 -2.02 -0.31 1.43
CA ILE A 23 -1.07 -0.35 0.32
C ILE A 23 -1.62 -1.26 -0.77
N VAL A 24 -1.67 -0.76 -2.00
CA VAL A 24 -1.99 -1.58 -3.17
C VAL A 24 -0.72 -1.81 -3.99
N ILE A 25 -0.41 -3.07 -4.29
CA ILE A 25 0.83 -3.48 -4.96
C ILE A 25 0.49 -4.27 -6.22
N HIS A 26 1.16 -3.96 -7.33
CA HIS A 26 1.03 -4.75 -8.55
C HIS A 26 1.70 -6.13 -8.41
N GLU A 27 1.06 -7.18 -8.91
CA GLU A 27 1.54 -8.56 -8.75
C GLU A 27 2.98 -8.79 -9.23
N THR A 28 3.38 -8.17 -10.36
CA THR A 28 4.73 -8.30 -10.92
C THR A 28 5.78 -7.70 -10.01
N TRP A 29 5.44 -6.57 -9.38
CA TRP A 29 6.32 -5.91 -8.42
C TRP A 29 6.36 -6.71 -7.12
N ALA A 30 5.21 -7.19 -6.62
CA ALA A 30 5.13 -8.02 -5.42
C ALA A 30 5.97 -9.31 -5.54
N LYS A 31 5.98 -9.96 -6.72
CA LYS A 31 6.81 -11.14 -6.97
C LYS A 31 8.32 -10.85 -6.90
N THR A 32 8.74 -9.64 -7.25
CA THR A 32 10.16 -9.26 -7.33
C THR A 32 10.67 -8.62 -6.03
N TYR A 33 9.87 -7.75 -5.42
CA TYR A 33 10.26 -6.89 -4.29
C TYR A 33 9.36 -7.05 -3.05
N GLY A 34 8.22 -7.72 -3.18
CA GLY A 34 7.24 -7.84 -2.09
C GLY A 34 7.81 -8.54 -0.86
N ALA A 35 8.58 -9.62 -1.04
CA ALA A 35 9.17 -10.36 0.07
C ALA A 35 10.10 -9.47 0.94
N SER A 36 10.99 -8.70 0.30
CA SER A 36 11.91 -7.80 1.03
C SER A 36 11.16 -6.66 1.74
N LEU A 37 10.12 -6.12 1.10
CA LEU A 37 9.27 -5.10 1.71
C LEU A 37 8.54 -5.65 2.95
N PHE A 38 7.97 -6.84 2.86
CA PHE A 38 7.22 -7.45 3.96
C PHE A 38 8.14 -7.80 5.13
N GLU A 39 9.33 -8.34 4.84
CA GLU A 39 10.35 -8.61 5.85
C GLU A 39 10.79 -7.32 6.56
N ALA A 40 10.99 -6.23 5.82
CA ALA A 40 11.36 -4.94 6.40
C ALA A 40 10.25 -4.37 7.32
N LEU A 41 8.99 -4.47 6.91
CA LEU A 41 7.83 -4.04 7.71
C LEU A 41 7.73 -4.86 9.00
N GLN A 42 7.83 -6.18 8.90
CA GLN A 42 7.75 -7.08 10.04
C GLN A 42 8.93 -6.90 11.00
N SER A 43 10.14 -6.67 10.48
CA SER A 43 11.32 -6.37 11.29
C SER A 43 11.18 -5.07 12.09
N ASN A 44 10.31 -4.16 11.66
CA ASN A 44 9.95 -2.94 12.39
C ASN A 44 8.72 -3.13 13.30
N GLY A 45 8.25 -4.37 13.50
CA GLY A 45 7.09 -4.68 14.33
C GLY A 45 5.75 -4.31 13.72
N VAL A 46 5.68 -4.17 12.39
CA VAL A 46 4.42 -3.88 11.69
C VAL A 46 3.71 -5.19 11.34
N GLU A 47 2.47 -5.34 11.78
CA GLU A 47 1.57 -6.42 11.38
C GLU A 47 1.07 -6.15 9.96
N ILE A 48 1.21 -7.15 9.10
CA ILE A 48 0.73 -7.10 7.73
C ILE A 48 -0.58 -7.87 7.66
N ARG A 49 -1.62 -7.24 7.11
CA ARG A 49 -2.87 -7.91 6.75
C ARG A 49 -3.03 -7.86 5.25
N GLY A 50 -3.32 -8.97 4.59
CA GLY A 50 -3.50 -8.92 3.13
C GLY A 50 -4.29 -10.10 2.58
N ASP A 51 -4.37 -10.18 1.26
CA ASP A 51 -4.98 -11.33 0.62
C ASP A 51 -4.07 -12.57 0.64
N GLU A 52 -4.57 -13.67 0.10
CA GLU A 52 -3.83 -14.94 0.02
C GLU A 52 -2.48 -14.80 -0.69
N ALA A 53 -2.37 -13.89 -1.67
CA ALA A 53 -1.12 -13.61 -2.37
C ALA A 53 -0.10 -12.91 -1.45
N VAL A 54 -0.55 -12.00 -0.58
CA VAL A 54 0.31 -11.41 0.46
C VAL A 54 0.71 -12.46 1.48
N CYS A 55 -0.23 -13.28 1.98
CA CYS A 55 0.07 -14.37 2.93
C CYS A 55 1.03 -15.41 2.34
N ALA A 56 0.99 -15.65 1.03
CA ALA A 56 1.93 -16.54 0.35
C ALA A 56 3.37 -15.99 0.33
N LEU A 57 3.52 -14.66 0.27
CA LEU A 57 4.82 -13.98 0.28
C LEU A 57 5.31 -13.68 1.72
N ALA A 58 4.38 -13.55 2.66
CA ALA A 58 4.61 -13.25 4.06
C ALA A 58 3.79 -14.20 4.94
N PRO A 59 4.33 -15.35 5.35
CA PRO A 59 3.58 -16.37 6.10
C PRO A 59 3.05 -15.90 7.46
N SER A 60 3.65 -14.86 8.02
CA SER A 60 3.27 -14.18 9.27
C SER A 60 2.18 -13.12 9.07
N ALA A 61 1.77 -12.83 7.83
CA ALA A 61 0.68 -11.91 7.55
C ALA A 61 -0.68 -12.54 7.84
N ALA A 62 -1.60 -11.77 8.40
CA ALA A 62 -2.97 -12.18 8.59
C ALA A 62 -3.80 -11.95 7.32
N LEU A 63 -4.87 -12.73 7.13
CA LEU A 63 -5.83 -12.47 6.07
C LEU A 63 -6.60 -11.18 6.37
N ALA A 64 -6.56 -10.22 5.45
CA ALA A 64 -7.34 -8.99 5.52
C ALA A 64 -8.79 -9.24 5.08
N ALA A 65 -9.73 -8.81 5.92
CA ALA A 65 -11.13 -8.68 5.55
C ALA A 65 -11.34 -7.44 4.67
N ALA A 66 -12.49 -7.38 3.98
CA ALA A 66 -12.86 -6.19 3.20
C ALA A 66 -12.89 -4.92 4.07
N GLU A 67 -13.30 -5.06 5.33
CA GLU A 67 -13.35 -3.98 6.31
C GLU A 67 -11.96 -3.48 6.72
N ASP A 68 -10.95 -4.35 6.75
CA ASP A 68 -9.57 -3.98 7.12
C ASP A 68 -9.01 -2.93 6.16
N TYR A 69 -9.38 -2.98 4.87
CA TYR A 69 -8.89 -2.02 3.87
C TYR A 69 -9.44 -0.59 4.04
N ALA A 70 -10.55 -0.42 4.77
CA ALA A 70 -11.12 0.88 5.12
C ALA A 70 -10.96 1.24 6.61
N THR A 71 -10.25 0.42 7.38
CA THR A 71 -10.10 0.60 8.82
C THR A 71 -8.88 1.46 9.14
N GLU A 72 -9.08 2.54 9.89
CA GLU A 72 -7.99 3.32 10.48
C GLU A 72 -7.45 2.59 11.71
N PHE A 73 -6.34 1.88 11.57
CA PHE A 73 -5.84 0.99 12.62
C PHE A 73 -5.24 1.72 13.82
N LEU A 74 -4.75 2.95 13.65
CA LEU A 74 -4.04 3.74 14.69
C LEU A 74 -2.96 2.93 15.45
N ALA A 75 -2.46 1.88 14.82
CA ALA A 75 -1.59 0.84 15.37
C ALA A 75 -0.51 0.52 14.32
N PRO A 76 0.56 -0.21 14.67
CA PRO A 76 1.56 -0.67 13.70
C PRO A 76 0.98 -1.82 12.84
N ILE A 77 -0.14 -1.58 12.16
CA ILE A 77 -0.81 -2.50 11.25
C ILE A 77 -0.83 -1.85 9.87
N VAL A 78 -0.79 -2.65 8.82
CA VAL A 78 -0.97 -2.20 7.44
C VAL A 78 -1.74 -3.24 6.65
N SER A 79 -2.79 -2.82 5.93
CA SER A 79 -3.46 -3.67 4.96
C SER A 79 -2.75 -3.59 3.61
N ILE A 80 -2.49 -4.72 2.97
CA ILE A 80 -1.81 -4.81 1.68
C ILE A 80 -2.69 -5.62 0.73
N LYS A 81 -2.97 -5.06 -0.44
CA LYS A 81 -3.72 -5.72 -1.51
C LYS A 81 -2.81 -5.93 -2.70
N ILE A 82 -2.73 -7.16 -3.22
CA ILE A 82 -2.08 -7.42 -4.50
C ILE A 82 -3.14 -7.32 -5.61
N VAL A 83 -2.80 -6.60 -6.68
CA VAL A 83 -3.67 -6.40 -7.85
C VAL A 83 -2.94 -6.74 -9.14
N GLU A 84 -3.70 -7.15 -10.14
CA GLU A 84 -3.17 -7.55 -11.45
C GLU A 84 -3.02 -6.38 -12.43
N ASN A 85 -3.71 -5.27 -12.16
CA ASN A 85 -3.71 -4.11 -13.04
C ASN A 85 -4.03 -2.81 -12.27
N ILE A 86 -3.77 -1.67 -12.93
CA ILE A 86 -4.00 -0.34 -12.36
C ILE A 86 -5.49 -0.03 -12.15
N GLU A 87 -6.38 -0.61 -12.96
CA GLU A 87 -7.83 -0.42 -12.83
C GLU A 87 -8.34 -1.01 -11.51
N GLN A 88 -7.91 -2.23 -11.15
CA GLN A 88 -8.20 -2.81 -9.84
C GLN A 88 -7.62 -1.97 -8.71
N ALA A 89 -6.42 -1.39 -8.89
CA ALA A 89 -5.83 -0.50 -7.89
C ALA A 89 -6.71 0.73 -7.65
N ILE A 90 -7.13 1.37 -8.73
CA ILE A 90 -8.02 2.54 -8.68
C ILE A 90 -9.37 2.16 -8.09
N GLN A 91 -9.96 1.02 -8.48
CA GLN A 91 -11.23 0.56 -7.93
C GLN A 91 -11.12 0.32 -6.43
N HIS A 92 -10.04 -0.30 -5.96
CA HIS A 92 -9.80 -0.53 -4.53
C HIS A 92 -9.71 0.82 -3.80
N ILE A 93 -8.92 1.75 -4.31
CA ILE A 93 -8.80 3.10 -3.75
C ILE A 93 -10.14 3.83 -3.76
N GLN A 94 -10.91 3.79 -4.85
CA GLN A 94 -12.23 4.43 -4.92
C GLN A 94 -13.24 3.82 -3.95
N THR A 95 -13.09 2.54 -3.62
CA THR A 95 -13.98 1.81 -2.73
C THR A 95 -13.68 2.08 -1.26
N TYR A 96 -12.39 2.07 -0.90
CA TYR A 96 -11.95 2.08 0.50
C TYR A 96 -11.27 3.39 0.93
N SER A 97 -10.87 4.26 0.00
CA SER A 97 -10.26 5.54 0.36
C SER A 97 -11.30 6.53 0.88
N SER A 98 -10.95 7.19 1.98
CA SER A 98 -11.65 8.35 2.53
C SER A 98 -11.37 9.66 1.77
N LYS A 99 -10.64 9.61 0.64
CA LYS A 99 -10.22 10.75 -0.21
C LYS A 99 -9.27 11.74 0.47
N HIS A 100 -8.54 11.29 1.48
CA HIS A 100 -7.65 12.17 2.25
C HIS A 100 -6.29 12.39 1.59
N SER A 101 -5.60 11.33 1.18
CA SER A 101 -4.30 11.41 0.51
C SER A 101 -3.94 10.09 -0.15
N GLU A 102 -3.77 10.12 -1.47
CA GLU A 102 -3.36 8.97 -2.27
C GLU A 102 -2.08 9.27 -3.03
N ALA A 103 -1.20 8.28 -3.12
CA ALA A 103 0.04 8.38 -3.90
C ALA A 103 0.23 7.11 -4.73
N ILE A 104 0.69 7.30 -5.96
CA ILE A 104 1.17 6.22 -6.82
C ILE A 104 2.69 6.34 -6.97
N ILE A 105 3.38 5.21 -6.86
CA ILE A 105 4.81 5.12 -7.19
C ILE A 105 4.90 4.24 -8.43
N THR A 106 5.25 4.84 -9.57
CA THR A 106 5.40 4.14 -10.84
C THR A 106 6.49 4.79 -11.67
N GLU A 107 7.18 4.00 -12.49
CA GLU A 107 8.15 4.49 -13.48
C GLU A 107 7.51 4.77 -14.85
N SER A 108 6.22 4.46 -15.01
CA SER A 108 5.46 4.72 -16.24
C SER A 108 4.64 6.00 -16.12
N ASP A 109 4.97 6.99 -16.96
CA ASP A 109 4.24 8.26 -17.04
C ASP A 109 2.77 8.06 -17.44
N GLU A 110 2.45 7.04 -18.25
CA GLU A 110 1.08 6.71 -18.62
C GLU A 110 0.26 6.25 -17.42
N HIS A 111 0.84 5.40 -16.56
CA HIS A 111 0.20 4.96 -15.33
C HIS A 111 0.04 6.09 -14.31
N ALA A 112 1.03 6.98 -14.22
CA ALA A 112 0.95 8.17 -13.38
C ALA A 112 -0.18 9.09 -13.85
N ALA A 113 -0.25 9.39 -15.16
CA ALA A 113 -1.30 10.22 -15.73
C ALA A 113 -2.69 9.59 -15.58
N PHE A 114 -2.81 8.27 -15.79
CA PHE A 114 -4.07 7.54 -15.62
C PHE A 114 -4.55 7.56 -14.16
N PHE A 115 -3.64 7.37 -13.20
CA PHE A 115 -3.95 7.48 -11.78
C PHE A 115 -4.40 8.89 -11.40
N LEU A 116 -3.70 9.93 -11.85
CA LEU A 116 -4.04 11.33 -11.56
C LEU A 116 -5.38 11.76 -12.17
N ASN A 117 -5.74 11.21 -13.33
CA ASN A 117 -7.02 11.49 -13.97
C ASN A 117 -8.16 10.75 -13.27
N SER A 118 -7.90 9.55 -12.77
CA SER A 118 -8.91 8.68 -12.14
C SER A 118 -9.13 8.97 -10.65
N CYS A 119 -8.07 9.34 -9.93
CA CYS A 119 -8.09 9.75 -8.53
C CYS A 119 -8.07 11.28 -8.47
N ARG A 120 -9.22 11.89 -8.22
CA ARG A 120 -9.38 13.36 -8.09
C ARG A 120 -8.80 13.94 -6.79
N CYS A 121 -7.61 13.52 -6.37
CA CYS A 121 -6.98 14.04 -5.16
C CYS A 121 -5.56 14.55 -5.43
N CYS A 122 -5.29 15.78 -4.99
CA CYS A 122 -4.07 16.53 -5.26
C CYS A 122 -2.90 16.08 -4.37
N ARG A 123 -1.93 15.34 -4.93
CA ARG A 123 -0.47 15.57 -4.73
C ARG A 123 0.37 14.53 -5.50
N CYS A 124 1.02 14.97 -6.58
CA CYS A 124 2.19 14.29 -7.12
C CYS A 124 3.39 14.57 -6.20
N LEU A 125 4.06 13.52 -5.71
CA LEU A 125 5.45 13.61 -5.29
C LEU A 125 6.29 13.13 -6.48
N SER A 126 6.94 14.11 -7.13
CA SER A 126 7.96 13.93 -8.16
C SER A 126 9.28 13.51 -7.54
#